data_AF-A0A442LUW3-F1
#
_entry.id   AF-A0A442LUW3-F1
#
_cell.length_a   1.000
_cell.length_b   1.000
_cell.length_c   1.000
_cell.angle_alpha   90.00
_cell.angle_beta   90.00
_cell.angle_gamma   90.00
#
_symmetry.space_group_name_H-M   'P 1'
#
loop_
_entity.id
_entity.type
_entity.pdbx_description
1 polymer ?
#
loop_
_entity_poly.entity_id
_entity_poly.type
_entity_poly.pdbx_seq_one_letter_code
_entity_poly.pdbx_strand_id
1 'polypeptide(L)' 'MNVLSRPKLPFRQKLLIVFGTRPEALKCFPVVRAALAHPGFVTETCITGQHREMVDQVVELTGLPVHHD' A
#
# COMPACT_ATOMS: atom_id res chain seq x y z
N MET A 1 26.16 -17.52 -11.85
CA MET A 1 26.42 -16.46 -10.86
C MET A 1 26.36 -15.11 -11.57
N ASN A 2 25.23 -14.41 -11.53
CA ASN A 2 25.11 -12.98 -11.23
C ASN A 2 23.66 -12.57 -11.53
N VAL A 3 22.76 -12.84 -10.58
CA VAL A 3 21.40 -12.33 -10.64
C VAL A 3 21.48 -10.86 -10.26
N LEU A 4 21.48 -10.01 -11.28
CA LEU A 4 21.05 -8.61 -11.21
C LEU A 4 21.71 -7.80 -10.08
N SER A 5 22.83 -7.16 -10.40
CA SER A 5 23.27 -5.97 -9.70
C SER A 5 22.13 -4.93 -9.73
N ARG A 6 21.27 -4.93 -8.70
CA ARG A 6 20.27 -3.86 -8.52
C ARG A 6 21.07 -2.57 -8.33
N PRO A 7 20.97 -1.59 -9.24
CA PRO A 7 21.61 -0.30 -9.02
C PRO A 7 21.09 0.29 -7.70
N LYS A 8 21.99 0.90 -6.92
CA LYS A 8 21.63 1.76 -5.79
C LYS A 8 20.59 2.76 -6.29
N LEU A 9 19.37 2.76 -5.73
CA LEU A 9 18.34 3.76 -6.01
C LEU A 9 18.74 5.09 -5.33
N PRO A 10 19.15 6.14 -6.06
CA PRO A 10 19.37 7.46 -5.46
C PRO A 10 18.04 8.16 -5.13
N PHE A 11 16.92 7.65 -5.63
CA PHE A 11 15.60 8.26 -5.52
C PHE A 11 14.57 7.21 -5.05
N ARG A 12 13.76 7.56 -4.05
CA ARG A 12 12.64 6.71 -3.60
C ARG A 12 11.53 6.78 -4.65
N GLN A 13 11.12 5.63 -5.19
CA GLN A 13 10.02 5.56 -6.14
C GLN A 13 8.70 5.85 -5.43
N LYS A 14 7.87 6.73 -6.00
CA LYS A 14 6.52 6.95 -5.50
C LYS A 14 5.62 5.78 -5.88
N LEU A 15 4.88 5.25 -4.92
CA LEU A 15 3.96 4.13 -5.10
C LEU A 15 2.60 4.49 -4.49
N LEU A 16 1.57 4.56 -5.33
CA LEU A 16 0.19 4.72 -4.89
C LEU A 16 -0.53 3.37 -4.98
N ILE A 17 -1.10 2.91 -3.86
CA ILE A 17 -1.89 1.68 -3.81
C ILE A 17 -3.37 2.06 -3.66
N VAL A 18 -4.20 1.61 -4.60
CA VAL A 18 -5.61 1.98 -4.68
C VAL A 18 -6.50 0.76 -4.44
N PHE A 19 -7.52 0.89 -3.59
CA PHE A 19 -8.53 -0.14 -3.33
C PHE A 19 -9.85 0.49 -2.87
N GLY A 20 -10.97 -0.13 -3.20
CA GLY A 20 -12.31 0.38 -2.92
C GLY A 20 -13.20 -0.57 -2.15
N THR A 21 -12.86 -1.85 -2.10
CA THR A 21 -13.71 -2.89 -1.53
C THR A 21 -13.07 -3.59 -0.32
N ARG A 22 -13.87 -4.16 0.58
CA ARG A 22 -13.38 -4.96 1.71
C ARG A 22 -12.45 -6.12 1.30
N PRO A 23 -12.78 -6.95 0.27
CA PRO A 23 -11.87 -7.99 -0.20
C PRO A 23 -10.54 -7.44 -0.73
N GLU A 24 -10.55 -6.28 -1.40
CA GLU A 24 -9.33 -5.62 -1.83
C GLU A 24 -8.52 -5.12 -0.63
N ALA A 25 -9.14 -4.43 0.33
CA ALA A 25 -8.45 -3.94 1.53
C ALA A 25 -7.77 -5.07 2.31
N LEU A 26 -8.45 -6.21 2.49
CA LEU A 26 -7.88 -7.40 3.16
C LEU A 26 -6.67 -7.98 2.40
N LYS A 27 -6.72 -8.01 1.06
CA LYS A 27 -5.63 -8.53 0.22
C LYS A 27 -4.48 -7.53 0.07
N CYS A 28 -4.78 -6.23 0.05
CA CYS A 28 -3.81 -5.16 -0.15
C CYS A 28 -3.08 -4.81 1.15
N PHE A 29 -3.69 -4.95 2.33
CA PHE A 29 -3.05 -4.70 3.62
C PHE A 29 -1.62 -5.27 3.74
N PRO A 30 -1.35 -6.57 3.51
CA PRO A 30 0.01 -7.11 3.63
C PRO A 30 0.99 -6.47 2.63
N VAL A 31 0.52 -6.10 1.44
CA VAL A 31 1.33 -5.43 0.40
C VAL A 31 1.65 -4.00 0.82
N VAL A 32 0.66 -3.26 1.34
CA VAL A 32 0.83 -1.89 1.86
C VAL A 32 1.86 -1.88 2.99
N ARG A 33 1.77 -2.82 3.93
CA ARG A 33 2.73 -2.93 5.04
C ARG A 33 4.15 -3.22 4.55
N ALA A 34 4.31 -4.13 3.60
CA ALA A 34 5.61 -4.43 3.00
C ALA A 34 6.18 -3.22 2.24
N ALA A 35 5.34 -2.50 1.51
CA ALA A 35 5.73 -1.33 0.74
C ALA A 35 6.15 -0.15 1.63
N LEU A 36 5.39 0.13 2.71
CA LEU A 36 5.73 1.15 3.71
C LEU A 36 7.08 0.88 4.40
N ALA A 37 7.42 -0.40 4.63
CA ALA A 37 8.69 -0.80 5.22
C ALA A 37 9.87 -0.79 4.22
N HIS A 38 9.60 -0.69 2.91
CA HIS A 38 10.63 -0.81 1.89
C HIS A 38 11.31 0.55 1.63
N PRO A 39 12.63 0.70 1.89
CA PRO A 39 13.31 1.99 1.84
C PRO A 39 13.38 2.61 0.44
N GLY A 40 13.14 1.82 -0.61
CA GLY A 40 13.07 2.27 -1.99
C GLY A 40 11.75 2.93 -2.38
N PHE A 41 10.71 2.93 -1.52
CA PHE A 41 9.41 3.50 -1.84
C PHE A 41 9.05 4.72 -0.98
N VAL A 42 8.29 5.63 -1.58
CA VAL A 42 7.38 6.55 -0.89
C VAL A 42 5.98 6.02 -1.16
N THR A 43 5.41 5.32 -0.19
CA THR A 43 4.13 4.62 -0.36
C THR A 43 2.98 5.44 0.21
N GLU A 44 1.96 5.64 -0.63
CA GLU A 44 0.68 6.23 -0.25
C GLU A 44 -0.45 5.28 -0.63
N THR A 45 -1.61 5.50 -0.02
CA THR A 45 -2.83 4.69 -0.17
C THR A 45 -3.99 5.61 -0.52
N CYS A 46 -4.81 5.18 -1.48
CA CYS A 46 -6.03 5.86 -1.88
C CYS A 46 -7.20 4.88 -1.79
N ILE A 47 -8.26 5.28 -1.11
CA ILE A 47 -9.50 4.49 -1.04
C ILE A 47 -10.52 5.08 -2.00
N THR A 48 -11.24 4.25 -2.77
CA THR A 48 -12.26 4.75 -3.72
C THR A 48 -13.69 4.71 -3.17
N GLY A 49 -13.87 4.24 -1.94
CA GLY A 49 -15.16 4.27 -1.24
C GLY A 49 -16.25 3.32 -1.78
N GLN A 50 -15.96 2.42 -2.72
CA GLN A 50 -16.96 1.50 -3.30
C GLN A 50 -17.70 0.66 -2.24
N HIS A 51 -17.01 0.22 -1.20
CA HIS A 51 -17.59 -0.38 0.01
C HIS A 51 -17.15 0.39 1.28
N ARG A 52 -17.36 1.72 1.33
CA ARG A 52 -16.91 2.64 2.40
C ARG A 52 -16.90 2.03 3.81
N GLU A 53 -18.08 1.74 4.36
CA GLU A 53 -18.22 1.26 5.75
C GLU A 53 -17.44 -0.05 5.99
N MET A 54 -17.41 -0.93 4.99
CA MET A 54 -16.70 -2.19 5.10
C MET A 54 -15.18 -2.06 4.92
N VAL A 55 -14.72 -1.03 4.18
CA VAL A 55 -13.30 -0.68 4.08
C VAL A 55 -12.82 -0.08 5.40
N ASP A 56 -13.63 0.79 6.01
CA ASP A 56 -13.32 1.43 7.29
C ASP A 56 -13.11 0.38 8.40
N GLN A 57 -13.93 -0.68 8.43
CA GLN A 57 -13.71 -1.83 9.32
C GLN A 57 -12.33 -2.48 9.16
N VAL A 58 -11.82 -2.58 7.92
CA VAL A 58 -10.50 -3.17 7.65
C VAL A 58 -9.40 -2.19 8.04
N VAL A 59 -9.58 -0.89 7.77
CA VAL A 59 -8.64 0.16 8.16
C VAL A 59 -8.49 0.20 9.68
N GLU A 60 -9.59 0.17 10.43
CA GLU A 60 -9.60 0.11 11.89
C GLU A 60 -8.93 -1.16 12.42
N LEU A 61 -9.28 -2.33 11.86
CA LEU A 61 -8.73 -3.62 12.26
C LEU A 61 -7.20 -3.70 12.07
N THR A 62 -6.67 -3.04 11.03
CA THR A 62 -5.28 -3.22 10.59
C THR A 62 -4.36 -2.04 10.89
N GLY A 63 -4.93 -0.88 11.25
CA GLY A 63 -4.21 0.38 11.38
C GLY A 63 -3.55 0.83 10.07
N LEU A 64 -4.18 0.56 8.94
CA LEU A 64 -3.65 0.93 7.62
C LEU A 64 -3.72 2.45 7.45
N PRO A 65 -2.62 3.14 7.08
CA PRO A 65 -2.71 4.56 6.77
C PRO A 65 -3.55 4.77 5.51
N VAL A 66 -4.35 5.82 5.50
CA VAL A 66 -5.12 6.30 4.34
C VAL A 66 -4.65 7.72 4.06
N HIS A 67 -4.21 7.99 2.83
CA HIS A 67 -3.67 9.30 2.45
C HIS A 67 -4.67 10.08 1.60
N HIS A 68 -5.45 9.37 0.78
CA HIS A 68 -6.44 9.94 -0.12
C HIS A 68 -7.74 9.16 -0.04
N ASP A 69 -8.83 9.89 -0.20
CA ASP A 69 -10.21 9.40 -0.21
C ASP A 69 -10.98 10.03 -1.38
#